data_AF-A0A2D5UTF9-F1
#
_entry.id   AF-A0A2D5UTF9-F1
#
_cell.length_a   1.000
_cell.length_b   1.000
_cell.length_c   1.000
_cell.angle_alpha   90.00
_cell.angle_beta   90.00
_cell.angle_gamma   90.00
#
_symmetry.space_group_name_H-M   'P 1'
#
loop_
_entity.id
_entity.type
_entity.pdbx_description
1 polymer ?
#
loop_
_entity_poly.entity_id
_entity_poly.type
_entity_poly.pdbx_seq_one_letter_code
_entity_poly.pdbx_strand_id
1 'polypeptide(L)' 'KMVKDHRTDYQISDTDAVLDGDLDGIITAYLRSAQGKE' A
#
# COMPACT_ATOMS: atom_id res chain seq x y z
N LYS A 1 6.53 4.36 -13.63
CA LYS A 1 6.81 4.82 -12.25
C LYS A 1 6.12 3.81 -11.31
N MET A 2 6.64 3.46 -10.14
CA MET A 2 6.01 2.47 -9.25
C MET A 2 6.21 2.87 -7.79
N VAL A 3 5.21 2.59 -6.96
CA VAL A 3 5.30 2.72 -5.50
C VAL A 3 5.30 1.32 -4.90
N LYS A 4 6.29 1.05 -4.04
CA LYS A 4 6.38 -0.19 -3.25
C LYS A 4 6.30 0.16 -1.77
N ASP A 5 5.33 -0.42 -1.06
CA ASP A 5 5.31 -0.40 0.40
C ASP A 5 6.16 -1.55 0.95
N HIS A 6 7.29 -1.23 1.59
CA HIS A 6 8.21 -2.21 2.15
C HIS A 6 7.69 -2.88 3.43
N ARG A 7 6.61 -2.38 4.05
CA ARG A 7 6.04 -2.96 5.27
C ARG A 7 5.10 -4.13 4.97
N THR A 8 4.54 -4.14 3.77
CA THR A 8 3.47 -5.08 3.34
C THR A 8 3.80 -5.78 2.02
N ASP A 9 4.92 -5.44 1.38
CA ASP A 9 5.30 -5.82 0.01
C ASP A 9 4.25 -5.48 -1.06
N TYR A 10 3.32 -4.59 -0.72
CA TYR A 10 2.28 -4.12 -1.64
C TYR A 10 2.87 -3.19 -2.70
N GLN A 11 2.44 -3.38 -3.95
CA GLN A 11 3.01 -2.70 -5.12
C GLN A 11 1.89 -2.06 -5.94
N ILE A 12 2.07 -0.79 -6.29
CA ILE A 12 1.19 -0.03 -7.19
C ILE A 12 2.00 0.50 -8.36
N SER A 13 1.52 0.22 -9.57
CA SER A 13 2.14 0.70 -10.82
C SER A 13 1.75 2.13 -11.19
N ASP A 14 0.68 2.67 -10.59
CA ASP A 14 0.24 4.05 -10.79
C ASP A 14 0.76 4.95 -9.66
N THR A 15 1.87 5.64 -9.91
CA THR A 15 2.47 6.52 -8.91
C THR A 15 1.74 7.85 -8.79
N ASP A 16 1.14 8.32 -9.87
CA ASP A 16 0.54 9.66 -9.89
C ASP A 16 -0.77 9.64 -9.08
N ALA A 17 -1.57 8.55 -9.18
CA ALA A 17 -2.74 8.33 -8.32
C ALA A 17 -2.41 8.31 -6.81
N VAL A 18 -1.29 7.69 -6.43
CA VAL A 18 -0.84 7.65 -5.03
C VAL A 18 -0.48 9.05 -4.53
N LEU A 19 0.15 9.87 -5.37
CA LEU A 19 0.50 11.25 -5.05
C LEU A 19 -0.74 12.17 -4.98
N ASP A 20 -1.79 11.84 -5.73
CA ASP A 20 -3.09 12.52 -5.69
C ASP A 20 -3.97 12.09 -4.50
N GLY A 21 -3.53 11.10 -3.72
CA GLY A 21 -4.17 10.69 -2.45
C GLY A 21 -4.88 9.34 -2.47
N ASP A 22 -4.76 8.55 -3.55
CA ASP A 22 -5.28 7.17 -3.61
C ASP A 22 -4.41 6.22 -2.77
N LEU A 23 -4.65 6.22 -1.45
CA LEU A 23 -3.90 5.45 -0.46
C LEU A 23 -4.66 4.22 0.07
N ASP A 24 -5.90 3.99 -0.38
CA ASP A 24 -6.79 2.97 0.17
C ASP A 24 -6.19 1.55 0.07
N GLY A 25 -5.52 1.26 -1.05
CA GLY A 25 -4.82 0.00 -1.24
C GLY A 25 -3.66 -0.21 -0.26
N ILE A 26 -2.91 0.85 0.04
CA ILE A 26 -1.77 0.82 0.99
C ILE A 26 -2.28 0.63 2.42
N ILE A 27 -3.33 1.37 2.80
CA ILE A 27 -3.95 1.29 4.12
C ILE A 27 -4.54 -0.11 4.35
N THR A 28 -5.26 -0.64 3.37
CA THR A 28 -5.84 -1.99 3.45
C THR A 28 -4.76 -3.07 3.57
N ALA A 29 -3.68 -2.96 2.79
CA ALA A 29 -2.56 -3.90 2.88
C ALA A 29 -1.90 -3.88 4.27
N TYR A 30 -1.76 -2.70 4.87
CA TYR A 30 -1.22 -2.54 6.22
C TYR A 30 -2.13 -3.14 7.29
N LEU A 31 -3.44 -2.88 7.23
CA LEU A 31 -4.39 -3.45 8.19
C LEU A 31 -4.45 -4.97 8.10
N ARG A 32 -4.41 -5.54 6.88
CA ARG A 32 -4.35 -7.00 6.67
C ARG A 32 -3.06 -7.59 7.21
N SER A 33 -1.91 -6.95 6.99
CA SER A 33 -0.63 -7.45 7.52
C SER A 33 -0.55 -7.34 9.04
N ALA A 34 -1.22 -6.36 9.65
CA ALA A 34 -1.33 -6.20 11.09
C ALA A 34 -2.29 -7.21 11.73
N GLN A 35 -3.40 -7.57 11.06
CA GLN A 35 -4.38 -8.53 11.57
C GLN A 35 -3.81 -9.95 11.76
N GLY A 36 -2.77 -10.33 11.02
CA GLY A 36 -2.08 -11.62 11.19
C GLY A 36 -0.98 -11.64 12.27
N LYS A 37 -0.79 -10.55 13.03
CA LYS A 37 0.16 -10.47 14.14
C LYS A 37 -0.57 -10.71 15.46
N GLU A 38 -0.87 -11.96 15.76
CA GLU A 38 -1.25 -12.43 17.11
C GLU A 38 -0.13 -13.28 17.71
#